data_AF-I7J870-F1
#
_entry.id   AF-I7J870-F1
#
_cell.length_a   1.000
_cell.length_b   1.000
_cell.length_c   1.000
_cell.angle_alpha   90.00
_cell.angle_beta   90.00
_cell.angle_gamma   90.00
#
_symmetry.space_group_name_H-M   'P 1'
#
loop_
_entity.id
_entity.type
_entity.pdbx_description
1 polymer ?
#
loop_
_entity_poly.entity_id
_entity_poly.type
_entity_poly.pdbx_seq_one_letter_code
_entity_poly.pdbx_strand_id
1 'polypeptide(L)'
;MLYGAIIEPGKSVTPKNELSSVVHISQLCLDEPSENGKTYVQINDGETLFNLCVLEKDVNEMATVDVFFSTNSISLTTKGAKNNVHVVGYFEPDEAGGLISDSDEFEDEEDDEAEVDQDDDDDDDFDEGSEDEEKSSKRKGGKGKNDKNPKKHKVEDDYEKSLCDYLKKNGKTTLALLGSKVKKPVGLNVKIGQFLKERSNIFKVNGDSVSLV
;
A
#
# COMPACT_ATOMS: atom_id res chain seq x y z
N MET A 1 -9.41 6.01 -12.29
CA MET A 1 -9.83 7.24 -11.58
C MET A 1 -8.89 8.39 -11.98
N LEU A 2 -9.39 9.58 -12.37
CA LEU A 2 -8.53 10.69 -12.83
C LEU A 2 -7.50 11.10 -11.75
N TYR A 3 -6.25 11.30 -12.17
CA TYR A 3 -5.19 11.90 -11.38
C TYR A 3 -4.76 13.21 -12.05
N GLY A 4 -4.60 14.27 -11.24
CA GLY A 4 -4.10 15.56 -11.67
C GLY A 4 -3.32 16.24 -10.55
N ALA A 5 -2.18 16.85 -10.88
CA ALA A 5 -1.35 17.59 -9.92
C ALA A 5 -0.59 18.73 -10.59
N ILE A 6 -0.22 19.72 -9.78
CA ILE A 6 0.70 20.81 -10.16
C ILE A 6 2.00 20.60 -9.41
N ILE A 7 3.11 20.52 -10.13
CA ILE A 7 4.45 20.53 -9.57
C ILE A 7 4.97 21.97 -9.62
N GLU A 8 4.93 22.64 -8.47
CA GLU A 8 5.58 23.94 -8.31
C GLU A 8 7.11 23.78 -8.32
N PRO A 9 7.87 24.79 -8.77
CA PRO A 9 9.33 24.75 -8.78
C PRO A 9 9.95 24.36 -7.44
N GLY A 10 10.75 23.28 -7.46
CA GLY A 10 11.45 22.75 -6.28
C GLY A 10 10.53 22.08 -5.25
N LYS A 11 9.24 21.89 -5.56
CA LYS A 11 8.32 21.05 -4.79
C LYS A 11 8.22 19.67 -5.39
N SER A 12 7.72 18.74 -4.60
CA SER A 12 7.45 17.39 -5.05
C SER A 12 6.00 17.01 -4.77
N VAL A 13 5.42 16.22 -5.66
CA VAL A 13 4.08 15.65 -5.52
C VAL A 13 4.18 14.14 -5.48
N THR A 14 3.39 13.52 -4.60
CA THR A 14 3.25 12.06 -4.53
C THR A 14 1.83 11.71 -4.94
N PRO A 15 1.63 11.00 -6.05
CA PRO A 15 0.32 10.46 -6.41
C PRO A 15 -0.23 9.57 -5.29
N LYS A 16 -1.46 9.81 -4.86
CA LYS A 16 -2.12 9.03 -3.79
C LYS A 16 -3.58 8.81 -4.12
N ASN A 17 -4.05 7.59 -3.88
CA ASN A 17 -5.45 7.19 -3.97
C ASN A 17 -5.72 6.11 -2.91
N GLU A 18 -6.91 6.10 -2.30
CA GLU A 18 -7.27 5.11 -1.27
C GLU A 18 -7.67 3.74 -1.85
N LEU A 19 -8.00 3.70 -3.13
CA LEU A 19 -8.60 2.56 -3.84
C LEU A 19 -7.68 1.98 -4.93
N SER A 20 -6.45 2.50 -5.05
CA SER A 20 -5.51 2.05 -6.06
C SER A 20 -4.06 2.24 -5.62
N SER A 21 -3.28 1.21 -5.89
CA SER A 21 -1.83 1.20 -5.64
C SER A 21 -0.98 1.59 -6.85
N VAL A 22 -1.60 1.78 -8.02
CA VAL A 22 -0.91 2.06 -9.29
C VAL A 22 -1.45 3.33 -9.94
N VAL A 23 -0.55 4.24 -10.31
CA VAL A 23 -0.86 5.42 -11.10
C VAL A 23 -0.21 5.32 -12.47
N HIS A 24 -0.98 5.57 -13.50
CA HIS A 24 -0.50 5.84 -14.84
C HIS A 24 -0.42 7.36 -15.02
N ILE A 25 0.77 7.88 -15.32
CA ILE A 25 0.97 9.26 -15.76
C ILE A 25 1.03 9.27 -17.28
N SER A 26 0.20 10.09 -17.92
CA SER A 26 0.06 10.11 -19.37
C SER A 26 0.45 11.43 -20.02
N GLN A 27 0.38 12.54 -19.28
CA GLN A 27 0.64 13.86 -19.84
C GLN A 27 1.28 14.81 -18.83
N LEU A 28 2.26 15.59 -19.31
CA LEU A 28 2.88 16.70 -18.60
C LEU A 28 2.87 17.96 -19.47
N CYS A 29 2.63 19.12 -18.86
CA CYS A 29 2.58 20.39 -19.57
C CYS A 29 3.13 21.52 -18.68
N LEU A 30 3.89 22.45 -19.26
CA LEU A 30 4.19 23.72 -18.61
C LEU A 30 2.91 24.53 -18.44
N ASP A 31 2.77 25.17 -17.28
CA ASP A 31 1.66 26.05 -16.95
C ASP A 31 2.14 27.50 -16.97
N GLU A 32 1.62 28.27 -17.94
CA GLU A 32 1.95 29.68 -18.19
C GLU A 32 3.46 30.00 -18.00
N PRO A 33 4.38 29.33 -18.74
CA PRO A 33 5.80 29.41 -18.44
C PRO A 33 6.34 30.84 -18.60
N SER A 34 7.02 31.31 -17.55
CA SER A 34 7.60 32.66 -17.49
C SER A 34 9.13 32.66 -17.55
N GLU A 35 9.77 31.58 -17.09
CA GLU A 35 11.23 31.43 -17.11
C GLU A 35 11.69 30.64 -18.35
N ASN A 36 12.74 31.13 -19.00
CA ASN A 36 13.34 30.48 -20.15
C ASN A 36 14.26 29.31 -19.74
N GLY A 37 14.45 28.37 -20.66
CA GLY A 37 15.35 27.23 -20.49
C GLY A 37 14.63 25.96 -20.06
N LYS A 38 15.43 24.90 -19.86
CA LYS A 38 14.93 23.54 -19.64
C LYS A 38 14.37 23.34 -18.23
N THR A 39 13.16 22.81 -18.17
CA THR A 39 12.53 22.22 -16.98
C THR A 39 12.56 20.71 -17.13
N TYR A 40 13.39 20.04 -16.33
CA TYR A 40 13.46 18.58 -16.27
C TYR A 40 12.43 18.09 -15.26
N VAL A 41 11.44 17.32 -15.71
CA VAL A 41 10.55 16.61 -14.79
C VAL A 41 11.24 15.32 -14.37
N GLN A 42 11.31 15.07 -13.08
CA GLN A 42 12.05 13.96 -12.51
C GLN A 42 11.17 13.09 -11.63
N ILE A 43 11.45 11.79 -11.64
CA ILE A 43 10.89 10.80 -10.72
C ILE A 43 11.94 10.54 -9.64
N ASN A 44 11.51 10.55 -8.38
CA ASN A 44 12.29 10.15 -7.23
C ASN A 44 11.71 8.85 -6.67
N ASP A 45 12.48 7.76 -6.69
CA ASP A 45 12.12 6.45 -6.14
C ASP A 45 12.53 6.26 -4.65
N GLY A 46 13.10 7.31 -4.04
CA GLY A 46 13.63 7.31 -2.68
C GLY A 46 15.15 7.20 -2.60
N GLU A 47 15.80 6.68 -3.65
CA GLU A 47 17.26 6.52 -3.72
C GLU A 47 17.87 7.38 -4.82
N THR A 48 17.21 7.45 -5.98
CA THR A 48 17.72 8.06 -7.20
C THR A 48 16.68 8.95 -7.87
N LEU A 49 17.17 9.99 -8.57
CA LEU A 49 16.38 10.86 -9.42
C LEU A 49 16.59 10.51 -10.89
N PHE A 50 15.50 10.20 -11.60
CA PHE A 50 15.50 9.92 -13.03
C PHE A 50 14.75 11.02 -13.78
N ASN A 51 15.29 11.50 -14.91
CA ASN A 51 14.54 12.43 -15.77
C ASN A 51 13.46 11.66 -16.53
N LEU A 52 12.20 12.04 -16.33
CA LEU A 52 11.06 11.52 -17.08
C LEU A 52 10.93 12.21 -18.44
N CYS A 53 11.02 13.54 -18.46
CA CYS A 53 10.98 14.33 -19.68
C CYS A 53 11.68 15.68 -19.48
N VAL A 54 11.83 16.42 -20.58
CA VAL A 54 12.34 17.80 -20.58
C VAL A 54 11.34 18.68 -21.30
N LEU A 55 10.91 19.74 -20.62
CA LEU A 55 10.02 20.76 -21.14
C LEU A 55 10.79 22.07 -21.26
N GLU A 56 10.46 22.87 -22.27
CA GLU A 56 11.11 24.17 -22.49
C GLU A 56 10.13 25.12 -23.15
N LYS A 57 10.00 26.32 -22.58
CA LYS A 57 9.15 27.40 -23.07
C LYS A 57 9.46 27.70 -24.53
N ASP A 58 8.41 27.90 -25.34
CA ASP A 58 8.47 28.23 -26.77
C ASP A 58 9.22 27.17 -27.62
N VAL A 59 9.50 25.97 -27.08
CA VAL A 59 10.23 24.89 -27.77
C VAL A 59 9.47 23.57 -27.67
N ASN A 60 9.25 23.07 -26.45
CA ASN A 60 8.50 21.84 -26.18
C ASN A 60 7.82 21.96 -24.81
N GLU A 61 6.61 22.51 -24.80
CA GLU A 61 5.91 22.83 -23.55
C GLU A 61 5.09 21.67 -22.98
N MET A 62 4.94 20.58 -23.74
CA MET A 62 4.24 19.39 -23.29
C MET A 62 4.99 18.10 -23.64
N ALA A 63 4.69 17.05 -22.90
CA ALA A 63 5.14 15.70 -23.19
C ALA A 63 4.01 14.70 -22.91
N THR A 64 3.80 13.79 -23.86
CA THR A 64 3.04 12.57 -23.62
C THR A 64 4.01 11.50 -23.15
N VAL A 65 3.65 10.79 -22.09
CA VAL A 65 4.44 9.69 -21.53
C VAL A 65 3.51 8.50 -21.31
N ASP A 66 4.05 7.31 -21.17
CA ASP A 66 3.30 6.09 -20.88
C ASP A 66 4.05 5.34 -19.77
N VAL A 67 3.79 5.77 -18.52
CA VAL A 67 4.55 5.31 -17.36
C VAL A 67 3.62 4.98 -16.20
N PHE A 68 3.85 3.81 -15.62
CA PHE A 68 3.10 3.27 -14.50
C PHE A 68 4.00 3.23 -13.27
N PHE A 69 3.46 3.66 -12.13
CA PHE A 69 4.19 3.66 -10.88
C PHE A 69 3.34 3.15 -9.73
N SER A 70 4.00 2.49 -8.77
CA SER A 70 3.39 2.27 -7.46
C SER A 70 3.32 3.59 -6.67
N THR A 71 2.16 3.90 -6.12
CA THR A 71 1.89 5.14 -5.37
C THR A 71 2.65 5.22 -4.03
N ASN A 72 3.24 4.11 -3.58
CA ASN A 72 3.88 4.01 -2.26
C ASN A 72 5.35 4.43 -2.22
N SER A 73 6.02 4.52 -3.38
CA SER A 73 7.48 4.65 -3.43
C SER A 73 7.98 5.82 -4.27
N ILE A 74 7.11 6.50 -5.02
CA ILE A 74 7.56 7.52 -5.97
C ILE A 74 7.03 8.92 -5.68
N SER A 75 7.83 9.92 -6.02
CA SER A 75 7.37 11.31 -6.13
C SER A 75 7.88 11.95 -7.41
N LEU A 76 7.14 12.93 -7.92
CA LEU A 76 7.51 13.73 -9.07
C LEU A 76 8.02 15.08 -8.59
N THR A 77 9.08 15.58 -9.22
CA THR A 77 9.69 16.87 -8.91
C THR A 77 10.21 17.53 -10.20
N THR A 78 10.68 18.77 -10.11
CA THR A 78 11.27 19.51 -11.24
C THR A 78 12.66 20.02 -10.91
N LYS A 79 13.54 20.07 -11.92
CA LYS A 79 14.86 20.71 -11.87
C LYS A 79 15.05 21.63 -13.07
N GLY A 80 15.79 22.72 -12.91
CA GLY A 80 16.09 23.67 -14.00
C GLY A 80 15.27 24.95 -13.90
N ALA A 81 14.75 25.43 -15.03
CA ALA A 81 13.90 26.63 -15.07
C ALA A 81 12.65 26.46 -14.18
N LYS A 82 12.29 27.53 -13.44
CA LYS A 82 11.24 27.52 -12.42
C LYS A 82 9.88 27.83 -13.03
N ASN A 83 9.37 26.87 -13.78
CA ASN A 83 8.01 26.88 -14.30
C ASN A 83 7.16 25.83 -13.57
N ASN A 84 5.88 26.12 -13.42
CA ASN A 84 4.92 25.14 -12.94
C ASN A 84 4.73 24.05 -14.01
N VAL A 85 4.53 22.81 -13.57
CA VAL A 85 4.22 21.69 -14.46
C VAL A 85 2.91 21.04 -14.04
N HIS A 86 1.93 21.02 -14.93
CA HIS A 86 0.72 20.22 -14.81
C HIS A 86 1.02 18.78 -15.19
N VAL A 87 0.55 17.85 -14.36
CA VAL A 87 0.65 16.40 -14.58
C VAL A 87 -0.74 15.82 -14.55
N VAL A 88 -1.08 15.01 -15.56
CA VAL A 88 -2.37 14.34 -15.68
C VAL A 88 -2.15 12.86 -15.98
N GLY A 89 -3.07 12.05 -15.47
CA GLY A 89 -3.08 10.61 -15.67
C GLY A 89 -4.29 9.98 -14.98
N TYR A 90 -4.19 8.72 -14.61
CA TYR A 90 -5.24 8.06 -13.84
C TYR A 90 -4.69 6.92 -12.99
N PHE A 91 -5.41 6.61 -11.92
CA PHE A 91 -5.17 5.41 -11.12
C PHE A 91 -5.87 4.20 -11.75
N GLU A 92 -5.16 3.09 -11.81
CA GLU A 92 -5.67 1.80 -12.24
C GLU A 92 -6.61 1.21 -11.17
N PRO A 93 -7.72 0.56 -11.53
CA PRO A 93 -8.51 -0.20 -10.57
C PRO A 93 -7.68 -1.37 -10.00
N ASP A 94 -7.66 -1.56 -8.68
CA ASP A 94 -7.06 -2.77 -8.10
C ASP A 94 -7.89 -4.00 -8.55
N GLU A 95 -7.22 -5.09 -8.95
CA GLU A 95 -7.78 -6.29 -9.62
C GLU A 95 -8.93 -7.02 -8.89
N ALA A 96 -9.30 -6.61 -7.67
CA ALA A 96 -10.38 -7.20 -6.88
C ALA A 96 -11.79 -7.07 -7.53
N GLY A 97 -11.91 -6.52 -8.74
CA GLY A 97 -13.16 -6.47 -9.49
C GLY A 97 -13.01 -6.36 -11.02
N GLY A 98 -11.89 -6.77 -11.60
CA GLY A 98 -11.57 -6.43 -13.01
C GLY A 98 -10.98 -7.50 -13.91
N LEU A 99 -10.64 -8.70 -13.41
CA LEU A 99 -10.14 -9.79 -14.25
C LEU A 99 -11.23 -10.84 -14.48
N ILE A 100 -12.21 -10.50 -15.31
CA ILE A 100 -12.64 -11.46 -16.33
C ILE A 100 -11.54 -11.38 -17.38
N SER A 101 -10.41 -12.04 -17.10
CA SER A 101 -9.44 -12.31 -18.14
C SER A 101 -10.10 -13.37 -19.00
N ASP A 102 -10.56 -12.98 -20.19
CA ASP A 102 -10.77 -13.84 -21.35
C ASP A 102 -9.44 -14.55 -21.69
N SER A 103 -8.97 -15.41 -20.78
CA SER A 103 -7.89 -16.34 -21.02
C SER A 103 -8.54 -17.62 -21.46
N ASP A 104 -8.86 -17.66 -22.75
CA ASP A 104 -8.85 -18.83 -23.60
C ASP A 104 -9.17 -20.16 -22.89
N GLU A 105 -10.44 -20.54 -23.00
CA GLU A 105 -10.93 -21.91 -23.02
C GLU A 105 -10.16 -22.69 -24.11
N PHE A 106 -8.94 -23.13 -23.81
CA PHE A 106 -8.34 -24.25 -24.51
C PHE A 106 -8.81 -25.51 -23.79
N GLU A 107 -9.90 -26.07 -24.32
CA GLU A 107 -10.26 -27.48 -24.14
C GLU A 107 -9.07 -28.33 -24.61
N ASP A 108 -8.21 -28.76 -23.68
CA ASP A 108 -7.31 -29.88 -23.92
C ASP A 108 -8.15 -31.16 -23.85
N GLU A 109 -8.65 -31.59 -25.01
CA GLU A 109 -8.98 -32.98 -25.29
C GLU A 109 -7.68 -33.80 -25.31
N GLU A 110 -7.18 -34.23 -24.15
CA GLU A 110 -6.33 -35.42 -24.10
C GLU A 110 -7.12 -36.59 -23.51
N ASP A 111 -7.69 -37.33 -24.46
CA ASP A 111 -8.02 -38.74 -24.42
C ASP A 111 -6.77 -39.53 -24.00
N ASP A 112 -6.76 -40.10 -22.80
CA ASP A 112 -5.98 -41.29 -22.52
C ASP A 112 -6.72 -42.16 -21.48
N GLU A 113 -7.30 -43.23 -22.01
CA GLU A 113 -7.92 -44.33 -21.29
C GLU A 113 -6.96 -44.95 -20.25
N ALA A 114 -7.39 -44.99 -18.98
CA ALA A 114 -6.93 -46.01 -18.05
C ALA A 114 -8.06 -46.43 -17.11
N GLU A 115 -8.54 -47.64 -17.37
CA GLU A 115 -9.58 -48.37 -16.64
C GLU A 115 -9.21 -48.71 -15.18
N VAL A 116 -10.21 -48.50 -14.31
CA VAL A 116 -10.63 -49.19 -13.06
C VAL A 116 -9.68 -50.08 -12.23
N ASP A 117 -9.65 -49.82 -10.92
CA ASP A 117 -10.19 -50.70 -9.84
C ASP A 117 -10.20 -49.90 -8.51
N GLN A 118 -11.35 -49.54 -7.94
CA GLN A 118 -12.15 -50.26 -6.92
C GLN A 118 -11.41 -50.64 -5.62
N ASP A 119 -11.89 -50.04 -4.52
CA ASP A 119 -12.11 -50.58 -3.16
C ASP A 119 -12.15 -49.37 -2.20
N ASP A 120 -13.34 -48.85 -1.88
CA ASP A 120 -14.23 -49.26 -0.78
C ASP A 120 -13.75 -48.82 0.61
N ASP A 121 -14.69 -48.13 1.26
CA ASP A 121 -15.03 -48.14 2.69
C ASP A 121 -14.52 -47.06 3.67
N ASP A 122 -15.55 -46.56 4.37
CA ASP A 122 -15.67 -46.16 5.77
C ASP A 122 -15.46 -44.69 6.18
N ASP A 123 -16.61 -44.01 6.27
CA ASP A 123 -17.19 -43.44 7.51
C ASP A 123 -16.26 -43.37 8.73
N ASP A 124 -16.07 -42.16 9.28
CA ASP A 124 -16.58 -41.86 10.64
C ASP A 124 -16.29 -40.41 11.04
N ASP A 125 -17.39 -39.68 11.24
CA ASP A 125 -17.74 -38.81 12.38
C ASP A 125 -16.67 -38.54 13.46
N PHE A 126 -16.46 -37.27 13.81
CA PHE A 126 -16.13 -36.76 15.17
C PHE A 126 -16.01 -35.22 15.09
N ASP A 127 -17.05 -34.44 15.37
CA ASP A 127 -17.67 -34.11 16.67
C ASP A 127 -16.91 -33.04 17.50
N GLU A 128 -17.71 -32.03 17.90
CA GLU A 128 -17.64 -31.02 18.97
C GLU A 128 -16.29 -30.60 19.57
N GLY A 129 -15.98 -29.32 19.78
CA GLY A 129 -16.82 -28.28 20.36
C GLY A 129 -16.01 -27.48 21.40
N SER A 130 -16.68 -26.54 22.06
CA SER A 130 -16.24 -25.71 23.20
C SER A 130 -15.72 -24.29 22.91
N GLU A 131 -16.72 -23.43 22.73
CA GLU A 131 -17.03 -22.25 23.54
C GLU A 131 -16.24 -22.05 24.86
N ASP A 132 -15.86 -20.79 25.12
CA ASP A 132 -16.05 -20.02 26.38
C ASP A 132 -15.39 -18.63 26.19
N GLU A 133 -16.11 -17.49 26.24
CA GLU A 133 -16.50 -16.72 27.44
C GLU A 133 -15.30 -16.45 28.38
N GLU A 134 -14.95 -15.26 28.90
CA GLU A 134 -15.72 -14.09 29.29
C GLU A 134 -14.77 -12.92 29.69
N LYS A 135 -15.27 -11.69 29.49
CA LYS A 135 -15.20 -10.45 30.33
C LYS A 135 -13.93 -9.93 31.05
N SER A 136 -13.87 -8.59 30.95
CA SER A 136 -13.38 -7.58 31.93
C SER A 136 -11.87 -7.29 31.90
N SER A 137 -11.34 -6.08 32.16
CA SER A 137 -11.83 -4.91 32.87
C SER A 137 -10.96 -3.67 32.55
N LYS A 138 -11.60 -2.50 32.69
CA LYS A 138 -11.02 -1.12 32.69
C LYS A 138 -9.72 -0.98 33.50
N ARG A 139 -8.79 -0.14 33.02
CA ARG A 139 -8.17 0.94 33.84
C ARG A 139 -7.52 2.04 32.99
N LYS A 140 -7.67 3.28 33.47
CA LYS A 140 -7.33 4.59 32.89
C LYS A 140 -5.89 5.03 33.25
N GLY A 141 -5.29 5.80 32.33
CA GLY A 141 -4.50 7.01 32.60
C GLY A 141 -2.96 6.84 32.58
N GLY A 142 -2.17 7.66 31.88
CA GLY A 142 -2.51 8.79 31.01
C GLY A 142 -1.30 9.53 30.39
N LYS A 143 -1.66 10.45 29.49
CA LYS A 143 -1.03 11.72 29.04
C LYS A 143 0.38 11.74 28.39
N GLY A 144 0.39 12.12 27.11
CA GLY A 144 1.56 12.71 26.44
C GLY A 144 1.37 13.26 25.02
N LYS A 145 0.61 14.37 24.88
CA LYS A 145 0.67 15.45 23.85
C LYS A 145 0.40 15.20 22.34
N ASN A 146 -0.74 15.77 21.91
CA ASN A 146 -1.06 16.54 20.68
C ASN A 146 -0.21 16.38 19.39
N ASP A 147 -0.85 15.97 18.28
CA ASP A 147 -1.36 16.89 17.25
C ASP A 147 -2.43 16.22 16.34
N LYS A 148 -3.17 17.03 15.59
CA LYS A 148 -4.53 16.89 15.02
C LYS A 148 -4.81 15.69 14.08
N ASN A 149 -5.83 14.88 14.41
CA ASN A 149 -7.02 14.52 13.59
C ASN A 149 -7.75 13.31 14.27
N PRO A 150 -8.98 13.45 14.80
CA PRO A 150 -9.61 12.43 15.65
C PRO A 150 -9.86 11.06 14.99
N LYS A 151 -9.90 10.99 13.65
CA LYS A 151 -10.10 9.73 12.92
C LYS A 151 -8.83 8.87 12.83
N LYS A 152 -7.65 9.48 12.75
CA LYS A 152 -6.37 8.76 12.61
C LYS A 152 -5.98 8.04 13.90
N HIS A 153 -6.20 8.70 15.04
CA HIS A 153 -5.88 8.15 16.36
C HIS A 153 -6.68 6.87 16.66
N LYS A 154 -7.96 6.85 16.27
CA LYS A 154 -8.82 5.69 16.50
C LYS A 154 -8.36 4.44 15.71
N VAL A 155 -7.93 4.62 14.46
CA VAL A 155 -7.45 3.50 13.62
C VAL A 155 -6.14 2.92 14.16
N GLU A 156 -5.26 3.78 14.68
CA GLU A 156 -4.02 3.34 15.34
C GLU A 156 -4.31 2.57 16.64
N ASP A 157 -5.23 3.05 17.46
CA ASP A 157 -5.63 2.42 18.72
C ASP A 157 -6.32 1.05 18.48
N ASP A 158 -7.18 0.95 17.46
CA ASP A 158 -7.87 -0.29 17.08
C ASP A 158 -6.88 -1.35 16.53
N TYR A 159 -5.86 -0.91 15.78
CA TYR A 159 -4.81 -1.81 15.29
C TYR A 159 -3.89 -2.31 16.41
N GLU A 160 -3.49 -1.40 17.31
CA GLU A 160 -2.70 -1.74 18.49
C GLU A 160 -3.39 -2.79 19.34
N LYS A 161 -4.70 -2.63 19.57
CA LYS A 161 -5.51 -3.60 20.29
C LYS A 161 -5.52 -4.97 19.60
N SER A 162 -5.70 -4.99 18.28
CA SER A 162 -5.71 -6.24 17.49
C SER A 162 -4.37 -6.99 17.58
N LEU A 163 -3.25 -6.26 17.55
CA LEU A 163 -1.91 -6.82 17.74
C LEU A 163 -1.71 -7.37 19.15
N CYS A 164 -2.21 -6.65 20.17
CA CYS A 164 -2.13 -7.10 21.56
C CYS A 164 -2.95 -8.36 21.80
N ASP A 165 -4.17 -8.43 21.27
CA ASP A 165 -5.06 -9.57 21.44
C ASP A 165 -4.46 -10.83 20.80
N TYR A 166 -3.86 -10.69 19.61
CA TYR A 166 -3.14 -11.78 18.97
C TYR A 166 -1.93 -12.24 19.79
N LEU A 167 -1.10 -11.33 20.29
CA LEU A 167 0.10 -11.67 21.07
C LEU A 167 -0.24 -12.23 22.46
N LYS A 168 -1.37 -11.86 23.06
CA LYS A 168 -1.88 -12.50 24.30
C LYS A 168 -2.28 -13.95 24.06
N LYS A 169 -2.93 -14.23 22.93
CA LYS A 169 -3.40 -15.58 22.57
C LYS A 169 -2.27 -16.51 22.12
N ASN A 170 -1.32 -16.00 21.33
CA ASN A 170 -0.30 -16.83 20.67
C ASN A 170 1.10 -16.66 21.29
N GLY A 171 1.28 -15.70 22.18
CA GLY A 171 2.58 -15.40 22.78
C GLY A 171 3.57 -14.82 21.78
N LYS A 172 4.86 -15.08 22.02
CA LYS A 172 5.96 -14.61 21.18
C LYS A 172 5.79 -15.13 19.75
N THR A 173 5.69 -14.23 18.79
CA THR A 173 5.41 -14.55 17.39
C THR A 173 6.43 -13.88 16.46
N THR A 174 6.68 -14.43 15.27
CA THR A 174 7.52 -13.78 14.27
C THR A 174 6.81 -12.58 13.62
N LEU A 175 7.57 -11.58 13.18
CA LEU A 175 7.03 -10.35 12.58
C LEU A 175 6.24 -10.65 11.30
N ALA A 176 6.70 -11.65 10.52
CA ALA A 176 6.02 -12.13 9.32
C ALA A 176 4.69 -12.81 9.64
N LEU A 177 4.67 -13.73 10.62
CA LEU A 177 3.44 -14.42 11.01
C LEU A 177 2.43 -13.44 11.61
N LEU A 178 2.89 -12.50 12.43
CA LEU A 178 2.04 -11.45 13.00
C LEU A 178 1.41 -10.57 11.91
N GLY A 179 2.18 -10.18 10.88
CA GLY A 179 1.67 -9.40 9.75
C GLY A 179 0.69 -10.18 8.86
N SER A 180 0.85 -11.50 8.74
CA SER A 180 -0.08 -12.35 7.99
C SER A 180 -1.42 -12.58 8.73
N LYS A 181 -1.38 -12.65 10.06
CA LYS A 181 -2.56 -12.94 10.90
C LYS A 181 -3.31 -11.70 11.35
N VAL A 182 -2.60 -10.60 11.62
CA VAL A 182 -3.20 -9.32 12.00
C VAL A 182 -3.06 -8.37 10.82
N LYS A 183 -4.13 -8.28 10.01
CA LYS A 183 -4.14 -7.42 8.83
C LYS A 183 -4.03 -5.95 9.24
N LYS A 184 -3.12 -5.23 8.59
CA LYS A 184 -2.96 -3.79 8.76
C LYS A 184 -4.20 -3.06 8.25
N PRO A 185 -4.86 -2.20 9.05
CA PRO A 185 -6.05 -1.48 8.62
C PRO A 185 -5.74 -0.43 7.56
N VAL A 186 -6.74 -0.21 6.71
CA VAL A 186 -6.73 0.82 5.66
C VAL A 186 -6.62 2.19 6.34
N GLY A 187 -5.67 3.01 5.87
CA GLY A 187 -5.36 4.32 6.47
C GLY A 187 -4.13 4.33 7.39
N LEU A 188 -3.55 3.16 7.72
CA LEU A 188 -2.27 3.06 8.42
C LEU A 188 -1.09 2.94 7.43
N ASN A 189 -0.35 4.03 7.25
CA ASN A 189 0.75 4.11 6.28
C ASN A 189 2.12 3.66 6.81
N VAL A 190 2.20 3.18 8.06
CA VAL A 190 3.45 2.68 8.65
C VAL A 190 3.57 1.16 8.51
N LYS A 191 4.80 0.66 8.33
CA LYS A 191 5.10 -0.79 8.33
C LYS A 191 4.91 -1.35 9.74
N ILE A 192 4.46 -2.60 9.85
CA ILE A 192 4.21 -3.24 11.16
C ILE A 192 5.43 -3.19 12.08
N GLY A 193 6.63 -3.48 11.57
CA GLY A 193 7.85 -3.41 12.37
C GLY A 193 8.18 -2.01 12.88
N GLN A 194 7.87 -0.97 12.10
CA GLN A 194 8.04 0.43 12.50
C GLN A 194 7.00 0.81 13.55
N PHE A 195 5.73 0.44 13.34
CA PHE A 195 4.62 0.69 14.27
C PHE A 195 4.88 0.10 15.66
N LEU A 196 5.42 -1.13 15.71
CA LEU A 196 5.77 -1.81 16.96
C LEU A 196 6.96 -1.14 17.68
N LYS A 197 7.98 -0.70 16.93
CA LYS A 197 9.16 0.00 17.49
C LYS A 197 8.80 1.36 18.09
N GLU A 198 7.89 2.09 17.47
CA GLU A 198 7.36 3.36 17.99
C GLU A 198 6.57 3.17 19.31
N ARG A 199 6.10 1.95 19.57
CA ARG A 199 5.34 1.54 20.77
C ARG A 199 6.12 0.56 21.63
N SER A 200 7.40 0.86 21.85
CA SER A 200 8.31 0.04 22.65
C SER A 200 7.93 -0.11 24.12
N ASN A 201 6.97 0.69 24.59
CA ASN A 201 6.34 0.55 25.91
C ASN A 201 5.31 -0.60 25.99
N ILE A 202 4.85 -1.12 24.84
CA ILE A 202 3.82 -2.18 24.76
C ILE A 202 4.40 -3.42 24.07
N PHE A 203 5.21 -3.22 23.03
CA PHE A 203 5.77 -4.30 22.23
C PHE A 203 7.29 -4.36 22.37
N LYS A 204 7.81 -5.58 22.52
CA LYS A 204 9.24 -5.87 22.49
C LYS A 204 9.57 -6.57 21.18
N VAL A 205 10.41 -5.95 20.36
CA VAL A 205 10.87 -6.50 19.08
C VAL A 205 12.33 -6.92 19.23
N ASN A 206 12.62 -8.21 19.09
CA ASN A 206 13.97 -8.79 19.13
C ASN A 206 14.25 -9.52 17.81
N GLY A 207 14.96 -8.85 16.89
CA GLY A 207 15.16 -9.36 15.53
C GLY A 207 13.81 -9.61 14.85
N ASP A 208 13.57 -10.86 14.46
CA ASP A 208 12.34 -11.28 13.79
C ASP A 208 11.19 -11.62 14.75
N SER A 209 11.43 -11.61 16.06
CA SER A 209 10.41 -11.96 17.05
C SER A 209 9.79 -10.74 17.73
N VAL A 210 8.48 -10.81 17.97
CA VAL A 210 7.69 -9.81 18.66
C VAL A 210 6.99 -10.47 19.86
N SER A 211 7.01 -9.79 21.01
CA SER A 211 6.21 -10.13 22.18
C SER A 211 5.64 -8.87 22.82
N LEU A 212 4.71 -9.03 23.77
CA LEU A 212 4.37 -7.95 24.69
C LEU A 212 5.54 -7.72 25.66
N VAL A 213 5.67 -6.48 26.14
CA VAL A 213 6.65 -6.09 27.17
C VAL A 213 6.26 -6.66 28.53
#